data_AF-A0A1F5VFH4-F1
#
_entry.id   AF-A0A1F5VFH4-F1
#
_cell.length_a   1.000
_cell.length_b   1.000
_cell.length_c   1.000
_cell.angle_alpha   90.00
_cell.angle_beta   90.00
_cell.angle_gamma   90.00
#
_symmetry.space_group_name_H-M   'P 1'
#
loop_
_entity.id
_entity.type
_entity.pdbx_description
1 polymer ?
#
loop_
_entity_poly.entity_id
_entity_poly.type
_entity_poly.pdbx_seq_one_letter_code
_entity_poly.pdbx_strand_id
1 'polypeptide(L)'
;MCKFLTIFVLEITFIASNAELQFALDVQQELRGLAVSSDFYATATNDTKEKIDELAKFLLNQGLRPVFIYGYNIDSAVLDKLFGSRGETSCRPLVMVGVFPTLYLSGVLDGATVEMCGGDESIRSEEWFRNWIFEYWRETKEDLKNRGYAILP
;
A
#
# COMPACT_ATOMS: atom_id res chain seq x y z
N MET A 1 27.12 -14.57 17.21
CA MET A 1 26.51 -15.12 15.97
C MET A 1 25.60 -14.04 15.40
N CYS A 2 26.13 -13.16 14.55
CA CYS A 2 25.33 -12.16 13.86
C CYS A 2 24.54 -12.88 12.77
N LYS A 3 23.24 -13.09 13.00
CA LYS A 3 22.32 -13.33 11.89
C LYS A 3 22.33 -12.05 11.07
N PHE A 4 23.05 -12.09 9.96
CA PHE A 4 22.70 -11.31 8.79
C PHE A 4 21.21 -11.55 8.57
N LEU A 5 20.37 -10.63 9.07
CA LEU A 5 19.08 -10.38 8.47
C LEU A 5 19.47 -9.97 7.06
N THR A 6 19.36 -10.92 6.14
CA THR A 6 19.22 -10.65 4.74
C THR A 6 18.18 -9.54 4.67
N ILE A 7 18.66 -8.33 4.38
CA ILE A 7 17.85 -7.20 3.98
C ILE A 7 17.22 -7.68 2.67
N PHE A 8 16.12 -8.43 2.78
CA PHE A 8 15.10 -8.33 1.77
C PHE A 8 14.77 -6.85 1.81
N VAL A 9 15.22 -6.13 0.79
CA VAL A 9 14.72 -4.80 0.48
C VAL A 9 13.24 -5.02 0.18
N LEU A 10 12.42 -5.08 1.24
CA LEU A 10 10.98 -5.19 1.11
C LEU A 10 10.56 -3.88 0.48
N GLU A 11 10.17 -3.94 -0.79
CA GLU A 11 9.74 -2.78 -1.56
C GLU A 11 8.53 -2.09 -0.91
N ILE A 12 7.78 -2.82 -0.08
CA ILE A 12 6.63 -2.34 0.67
C ILE A 12 6.94 -2.42 2.16
N THR A 13 6.93 -1.26 2.82
CA THR A 13 6.99 -1.18 4.29
C THR A 13 5.58 -1.33 4.86
N PHE A 14 5.42 -2.19 5.86
CA PHE A 14 4.14 -2.44 6.50
C PHE A 14 4.00 -1.60 7.77
N ILE A 15 2.80 -1.09 8.02
CA ILE A 15 2.41 -0.36 9.23
C ILE A 15 1.16 -1.02 9.82
N ALA A 16 1.34 -1.77 10.90
CA ALA A 16 0.28 -2.34 11.73
C ALA A 16 0.39 -1.94 13.20
N SER A 17 1.36 -1.10 13.55
CA SER A 17 1.63 -0.64 14.91
C SER A 17 2.31 0.73 14.94
N ASN A 18 2.30 1.39 16.10
CA ASN A 18 3.01 2.65 16.31
C ASN A 18 4.53 2.51 16.12
N ALA A 19 5.12 1.36 16.44
CA ALA A 19 6.55 1.13 16.26
C ALA A 19 6.93 1.07 14.78
N GLU A 20 6.12 0.39 13.96
CA GLU A 20 6.32 0.35 12.51
C GLU A 20 6.05 1.71 11.86
N LEU A 21 5.05 2.46 12.32
CA LEU A 21 4.83 3.82 11.87
C LEU A 21 6.03 4.72 12.17
N GLN A 22 6.56 4.66 13.39
CA GLN A 22 7.73 5.48 13.76
C GLN A 22 8.94 5.11 12.91
N PHE A 23 9.19 3.82 12.70
CA PHE A 23 10.25 3.37 11.81
C PHE A 23 10.06 3.93 10.39
N ALA A 24 8.86 3.83 9.82
CA ALA A 24 8.56 4.33 8.48
C ALA A 24 8.75 5.86 8.36
N LEU A 25 8.41 6.62 9.41
CA LEU A 25 8.67 8.06 9.48
C LEU A 25 10.17 8.37 9.53
N ASP A 26 10.95 7.61 10.30
CA ASP A 26 12.39 7.81 10.44
C ASP A 26 13.15 7.55 9.11
N VAL A 27 12.64 6.63 8.27
CA VAL A 27 13.21 6.31 6.95
C VAL A 27 12.37 6.83 5.77
N GLN A 28 11.50 7.83 6.00
CA GLN A 28 10.49 8.28 5.03
C GLN A 28 11.00 8.49 3.60
N GLN A 29 12.20 9.06 3.44
CA GLN A 29 12.79 9.33 2.11
C GLN A 29 13.18 8.07 1.35
N GLU A 30 13.53 7.01 2.06
CA GLU A 30 14.04 5.73 1.53
C GLU A 30 12.91 4.74 1.22
N LEU A 31 11.70 4.99 1.73
CA LEU A 31 10.53 4.15 1.49
C LEU A 31 10.24 4.03 -0.01
N ARG A 32 10.14 2.79 -0.49
CA ARG A 32 9.80 2.46 -1.89
C ARG A 32 8.29 2.24 -2.08
N GLY A 33 7.57 1.97 -1.00
CA GLY A 33 6.13 1.75 -0.97
C GLY A 33 5.66 1.50 0.45
N LEU A 34 4.35 1.55 0.66
CA LEU A 34 3.74 1.47 1.98
C LEU A 34 2.51 0.56 1.97
N ALA A 35 2.27 -0.18 3.05
CA ALA A 35 1.06 -0.94 3.31
C ALA A 35 0.56 -0.68 4.73
N VAL A 36 -0.65 -0.16 4.87
CA VAL A 36 -1.27 0.19 6.16
C VAL A 36 -2.33 -0.85 6.52
N SER A 37 -2.29 -1.37 7.74
CA SER A 37 -3.37 -2.21 8.28
C SER A 37 -4.63 -1.36 8.54
N SER A 38 -5.77 -1.79 8.02
CA SER A 38 -7.07 -1.15 8.26
C SER A 38 -7.45 -1.19 9.73
N ASP A 39 -7.13 -2.27 10.44
CA ASP A 39 -7.45 -2.46 11.86
C ASP A 39 -6.63 -1.52 12.73
N PHE A 40 -5.34 -1.38 12.42
CA PHE A 40 -4.47 -0.41 13.09
C PHE A 40 -4.95 1.01 12.81
N TYR A 41 -5.24 1.33 11.55
CA TYR A 41 -5.76 2.65 11.19
C TYR A 41 -7.08 2.95 11.90
N ALA A 42 -8.02 2.00 11.97
CA ALA A 42 -9.32 2.21 12.62
C ALA A 42 -9.18 2.56 14.11
N THR A 43 -8.31 1.84 14.81
CA THR A 43 -8.10 1.97 16.27
C THR A 43 -7.12 3.09 16.66
N ALA A 44 -6.37 3.63 15.71
CA ALA A 44 -5.41 4.71 15.94
C ALA A 44 -6.06 6.03 16.41
N THR A 45 -5.29 6.81 17.18
CA THR A 45 -5.64 8.18 17.56
C THR A 45 -5.66 9.09 16.33
N ASN A 46 -6.29 10.27 16.46
CA ASN A 46 -6.33 11.25 15.37
C ASN A 46 -4.92 11.67 14.94
N ASP A 47 -4.04 11.99 15.89
CA ASP A 47 -2.64 12.33 15.61
C ASP A 47 -1.89 11.23 14.85
N THR A 48 -2.13 9.96 15.20
CA THR A 48 -1.54 8.81 14.49
C THR A 48 -2.10 8.68 13.08
N LYS A 49 -3.42 8.85 12.90
CA LYS A 49 -4.08 8.83 11.58
C LYS A 49 -3.53 9.93 10.67
N GLU A 50 -3.39 11.15 11.19
CA GLU A 50 -2.82 12.28 10.43
C GLU A 50 -1.41 11.98 9.92
N LYS A 51 -0.55 11.41 10.76
CA LYS A 51 0.80 10.99 10.35
C LYS A 51 0.78 9.92 9.25
N ILE A 52 -0.13 8.94 9.35
CA ILE A 52 -0.29 7.92 8.31
C ILE A 52 -0.75 8.56 6.99
N ASP A 53 -1.73 9.46 7.05
CA ASP A 53 -2.26 10.13 5.86
C ASP A 53 -1.20 11.01 5.17
N GLU A 54 -0.42 11.75 5.96
CA GLU A 54 0.67 12.59 5.45
C GLU A 54 1.76 11.75 4.79
N LEU A 55 2.13 10.62 5.41
CA LEU A 55 3.11 9.69 4.85
C LEU A 55 2.61 9.05 3.55
N ALA A 56 1.36 8.61 3.51
CA ALA A 56 0.73 8.06 2.31
C ALA A 56 0.70 9.09 1.18
N LYS A 57 0.25 10.32 1.45
CA LYS A 57 0.24 11.42 0.46
C LYS A 57 1.64 11.75 -0.03
N PHE A 58 2.62 11.79 0.87
CA PHE A 58 4.02 12.00 0.50
C PHE A 58 4.48 10.95 -0.52
N LEU A 59 4.26 9.66 -0.26
CA LEU A 59 4.64 8.60 -1.18
C LEU A 59 3.91 8.67 -2.52
N LEU A 60 2.59 8.89 -2.49
CA LEU A 60 1.81 8.99 -3.72
C LEU A 60 2.25 10.18 -4.61
N ASN A 61 2.79 11.24 -4.01
CA ASN A 61 3.29 12.42 -4.72
C ASN A 61 4.74 12.28 -5.21
N GLN A 62 5.52 11.33 -4.67
CA GLN A 62 6.88 11.05 -5.16
C GLN A 62 6.87 10.29 -6.51
N GLY A 63 5.71 9.78 -6.93
CA GLY A 63 5.56 8.96 -8.13
C GLY A 63 6.16 7.57 -7.95
N LEU A 64 5.56 6.57 -8.60
CA LEU A 64 6.06 5.19 -8.67
C LEU A 64 6.16 4.44 -7.32
N ARG A 65 5.73 5.05 -6.20
CA ARG A 65 5.73 4.46 -4.86
C ARG A 65 4.30 4.08 -4.47
N PRO A 66 3.95 2.79 -4.39
CA PRO A 66 2.60 2.37 -4.03
C PRO A 66 2.25 2.71 -2.59
N VAL A 67 0.96 2.91 -2.36
CA VAL A 67 0.38 2.85 -1.02
C VAL A 67 -0.78 1.86 -1.04
N PHE A 68 -0.73 0.88 -0.15
CA PHE A 68 -1.76 -0.12 0.11
C PHE A 68 -2.44 0.15 1.43
N ILE A 69 -3.71 -0.21 1.51
CA ILE A 69 -4.42 -0.50 2.75
C ILE A 69 -4.95 -1.92 2.67
N TYR A 70 -4.79 -2.68 3.74
CA TYR A 70 -5.15 -4.10 3.79
C TYR A 70 -5.84 -4.44 5.12
N GLY A 71 -6.64 -5.50 5.10
CA GLY A 71 -7.44 -5.95 6.23
C GLY A 71 -8.92 -6.00 5.85
N TYR A 72 -9.74 -6.57 6.72
CA TYR A 72 -11.13 -6.88 6.38
C TYR A 72 -12.03 -5.65 6.52
N ASN A 73 -13.03 -5.52 5.63
CA ASN A 73 -14.00 -4.41 5.63
C ASN A 73 -13.36 -3.01 5.57
N ILE A 74 -12.52 -2.77 4.58
CA ILE A 74 -11.89 -1.46 4.39
C ILE A 74 -12.97 -0.38 4.12
N ASP A 75 -13.06 0.59 5.03
CA ASP A 75 -14.02 1.70 4.96
C ASP A 75 -13.70 2.63 3.78
N SER A 76 -14.72 2.94 2.97
CA SER A 76 -14.62 3.86 1.83
C SER A 76 -14.10 5.23 2.22
N ALA A 77 -14.43 5.75 3.41
CA ALA A 77 -13.93 7.04 3.86
C ALA A 77 -12.40 7.04 4.05
N VAL A 78 -11.82 5.89 4.40
CA VAL A 78 -10.36 5.73 4.50
C VAL A 78 -9.73 5.69 3.12
N LEU A 79 -10.37 5.01 2.17
CA LEU A 79 -9.93 4.99 0.77
C LEU A 79 -9.93 6.40 0.18
N ASP A 80 -11.01 7.15 0.36
CA ASP A 80 -11.11 8.53 -0.13
C ASP A 80 -10.05 9.44 0.49
N LYS A 81 -9.71 9.22 1.77
CA LYS A 81 -8.69 10.02 2.46
C LYS A 81 -7.26 9.71 1.99
N LEU A 82 -6.95 8.43 1.82
CA LEU A 82 -5.61 7.98 1.42
C LEU A 82 -5.36 8.17 -0.08
N PHE A 83 -6.36 7.88 -0.91
CA PHE A 83 -6.20 7.78 -2.35
C PHE A 83 -6.89 8.91 -3.12
N GLY A 84 -7.88 9.57 -2.54
CA GLY A 84 -8.70 10.56 -3.25
C GLY A 84 -9.31 9.96 -4.53
N SER A 85 -9.30 10.73 -5.61
CA SER A 85 -9.80 10.28 -6.92
C SER A 85 -8.87 9.30 -7.66
N ARG A 86 -7.76 8.88 -7.06
CA ARG A 86 -6.76 8.01 -7.72
C ARG A 86 -7.08 6.51 -7.59
N GLY A 87 -8.05 6.16 -6.76
CA GLY A 87 -8.46 4.78 -6.50
C GLY A 87 -9.85 4.50 -7.05
N GLU A 88 -9.96 3.61 -8.03
CA GLU A 88 -11.25 3.06 -8.47
C GLU A 88 -11.36 1.60 -8.01
N THR A 89 -12.44 1.29 -7.31
CA THR A 89 -12.67 -0.07 -6.77
C THR A 89 -13.96 -0.66 -7.32
N SER A 90 -13.93 -1.93 -7.70
CA SER A 90 -15.05 -2.61 -8.35
C SER A 90 -15.80 -3.59 -7.45
N CYS A 91 -15.27 -3.91 -6.27
CA CYS A 91 -15.87 -4.94 -5.41
C CYS A 91 -16.01 -4.55 -3.93
N ARG A 92 -16.95 -5.25 -3.26
CA ARG A 92 -17.20 -5.17 -1.81
C ARG A 92 -17.59 -6.58 -1.31
N PRO A 93 -17.04 -7.08 -0.19
CA PRO A 93 -16.07 -6.41 0.69
C PRO A 93 -14.66 -6.35 0.08
N LEU A 94 -13.96 -5.26 0.38
CA LEU A 94 -12.55 -5.08 0.02
C LEU A 94 -11.68 -5.57 1.18
N VAL A 95 -10.66 -6.38 0.85
CA VAL A 95 -9.67 -6.89 1.81
C VAL A 95 -8.28 -6.33 1.59
N MET A 96 -8.02 -5.80 0.39
CA MET A 96 -6.83 -5.01 0.10
C MET A 96 -7.13 -4.10 -1.08
N VAL A 97 -6.59 -2.89 -1.02
CA VAL A 97 -6.49 -2.01 -2.18
C VAL A 97 -5.23 -1.19 -2.06
N GLY A 98 -4.52 -1.07 -3.18
CA GLY A 98 -3.40 -0.17 -3.32
C GLY A 98 -3.54 0.70 -4.54
N VAL A 99 -3.13 1.95 -4.38
CA VAL A 99 -2.92 2.86 -5.49
C VAL A 99 -1.44 2.89 -5.80
N PHE A 100 -1.13 2.56 -7.03
CA PHE A 100 0.21 2.66 -7.60
C PHE A 100 0.25 3.93 -8.46
N PRO A 101 0.89 5.02 -8.01
CA PRO A 101 1.00 6.23 -8.81
C PRO A 101 1.92 5.95 -10.00
N THR A 102 1.38 6.07 -11.20
CA THR A 102 2.15 5.85 -12.43
C THR A 102 2.26 7.15 -13.20
N LEU A 103 3.38 7.33 -13.91
CA LEU A 103 3.42 8.31 -15.00
C LEU A 103 2.74 7.66 -16.20
N TYR A 104 1.55 8.13 -16.55
CA TYR A 104 1.00 7.81 -17.86
C TYR A 104 1.84 8.55 -18.90
N LEU A 105 2.18 7.89 -20.02
CA LEU A 105 3.08 8.40 -21.06
C LEU A 105 2.60 9.73 -21.70
N SER A 106 1.40 10.23 -21.38
CA SER A 106 0.86 11.53 -21.81
C SER A 106 0.95 12.66 -20.77
N GLY A 107 1.61 12.47 -19.63
CA GLY A 107 1.91 13.54 -18.66
C GLY A 107 0.89 13.75 -17.54
N VAL A 108 -0.16 12.91 -17.46
CA VAL A 108 -1.09 12.87 -16.32
C VAL A 108 -0.75 11.65 -15.46
N LEU A 109 -0.65 11.84 -14.14
CA LEU A 109 -0.48 10.74 -13.18
C LEU A 109 -1.85 10.08 -12.92
N ASP A 110 -2.25 9.12 -13.74
CA ASP A 110 -3.34 8.21 -13.35
C ASP A 110 -2.76 7.08 -12.49
N GLY A 111 -3.37 6.86 -11.33
CA GLY A 111 -3.01 5.76 -10.44
C GLY A 111 -3.55 4.46 -11.00
N ALA A 112 -2.72 3.43 -11.11
CA ALA A 112 -3.25 2.07 -11.27
C ALA A 112 -3.78 1.60 -9.92
N THR A 113 -5.02 1.15 -9.88
CA THR A 113 -5.57 0.53 -8.68
C THR A 113 -5.35 -0.98 -8.76
N VAL A 114 -4.75 -1.53 -7.71
CA VAL A 114 -4.68 -2.97 -7.46
C VAL A 114 -5.63 -3.23 -6.31
N GLU A 115 -6.66 -4.03 -6.53
CA GLU A 115 -7.63 -4.34 -5.50
C GLU A 115 -7.81 -5.84 -5.33
N MET A 116 -8.31 -6.20 -4.17
CA MET A 116 -8.61 -7.57 -3.81
C MET A 116 -9.90 -7.62 -3.01
N CYS A 117 -10.82 -8.40 -3.55
CA CYS A 117 -12.12 -8.64 -2.97
C CYS A 117 -12.04 -9.76 -1.93
N GLY A 118 -12.89 -9.71 -0.91
CA GLY A 118 -13.04 -10.81 0.03
C GLY A 118 -14.46 -10.85 0.58
N GLY A 119 -15.22 -11.85 0.16
CA GLY A 119 -16.57 -12.15 0.66
C GLY A 119 -16.84 -13.64 0.87
N ASP A 120 -16.01 -14.52 0.30
CA ASP A 120 -16.27 -15.97 0.22
C ASP A 120 -15.20 -16.83 0.92
N GLU A 121 -14.17 -16.21 1.52
CA GLU A 121 -13.05 -16.89 2.19
C GLU A 121 -12.87 -16.41 3.64
N SER A 122 -12.22 -17.22 4.49
CA SER A 122 -11.80 -16.82 5.82
C SER A 122 -11.00 -15.50 5.78
N ILE A 123 -11.19 -14.64 6.79
CA ILE A 123 -10.50 -13.36 6.95
C ILE A 123 -9.02 -13.51 6.56
N ARG A 124 -8.61 -12.82 5.49
CA ARG A 124 -7.21 -12.83 5.03
C ARG A 124 -6.36 -12.04 6.04
N SER A 125 -5.37 -12.70 6.62
CA SER A 125 -4.49 -12.11 7.64
C SER A 125 -3.43 -11.19 7.04
N GLU A 126 -2.77 -10.40 7.88
CA GLU A 126 -1.57 -9.65 7.47
C GLU A 126 -0.47 -10.56 6.92
N GLU A 127 -0.27 -11.73 7.53
CA GLU A 127 0.69 -12.74 7.04
C GLU A 127 0.35 -13.18 5.62
N TRP A 128 -0.93 -13.42 5.34
CA TRP A 128 -1.39 -13.75 4.00
C TRP A 128 -1.04 -12.63 3.01
N PHE A 129 -1.25 -11.37 3.37
CA PHE A 129 -0.94 -10.25 2.48
C PHE A 129 0.57 -10.05 2.29
N ARG A 130 1.38 -10.25 3.33
CA ARG A 130 2.84 -10.27 3.24
C ARG A 130 3.32 -11.37 2.29
N ASN A 131 2.72 -12.57 2.35
CA ASN A 131 3.01 -13.66 1.43
C ASN A 131 2.59 -13.31 -0.01
N TRP A 132 1.43 -12.69 -0.20
CA TRP A 132 1.00 -12.23 -1.52
C TRP A 132 1.99 -11.23 -2.14
N ILE A 133 2.43 -10.23 -1.36
CA ILE A 133 3.46 -9.28 -1.80
C ILE A 133 4.76 -10.02 -2.15
N PHE A 134 5.18 -10.99 -1.33
CA PHE A 134 6.39 -11.74 -1.58
C PHE A 134 6.32 -12.57 -2.88
N GLU A 135 5.18 -13.22 -3.13
CA GLU A 135 5.00 -14.15 -4.26
C GLU A 135 4.66 -13.44 -5.57
N TYR A 136 3.73 -12.48 -5.55
CA TYR A 136 3.07 -11.97 -6.76
C TYR A 136 3.41 -10.52 -7.10
N TRP A 137 4.09 -9.79 -6.21
CA TRP A 137 4.32 -8.36 -6.44
C TRP A 137 5.15 -8.09 -7.69
N ARG A 138 6.17 -8.92 -7.95
CA ARG A 138 6.99 -8.81 -9.18
C ARG A 138 6.14 -8.97 -10.44
N GLU A 139 5.28 -9.98 -10.47
CA GLU A 139 4.40 -10.25 -11.62
C GLU A 139 3.37 -9.14 -11.80
N THR A 140 2.84 -8.60 -10.69
CA THR A 140 1.93 -7.45 -10.71
C THR A 140 2.60 -6.22 -11.32
N LYS A 141 3.87 -5.94 -10.96
CA LYS A 141 4.65 -4.86 -11.57
C LYS A 141 4.84 -5.07 -13.08
N GLU A 142 5.12 -6.30 -13.51
CA GLU A 142 5.27 -6.62 -14.94
C GLU A 142 3.96 -6.43 -15.72
N ASP A 143 2.81 -6.82 -15.17
CA ASP A 143 1.50 -6.56 -15.78
C ASP A 143 1.23 -5.05 -15.95
N LEU A 144 1.47 -4.26 -14.89
CA LEU A 144 1.33 -2.80 -14.95
C LEU A 144 2.23 -2.20 -16.04
N LYS A 145 3.48 -2.66 -16.13
CA LYS A 145 4.41 -2.23 -17.18
C LYS A 145 3.89 -2.59 -18.57
N ASN A 146 3.37 -3.80 -18.77
CA ASN A 146 2.80 -4.26 -20.04
C ASN A 146 1.56 -3.45 -20.45
N ARG A 147 0.82 -2.91 -19.49
CA ARG A 147 -0.31 -1.99 -19.69
C ARG A 147 0.11 -0.54 -19.97
N GLY A 148 1.40 -0.25 -20.01
CA GLY A 148 1.95 1.06 -20.38
C GLY A 148 2.28 1.97 -19.21
N TYR A 149 2.28 1.47 -17.97
CA TYR A 149 2.58 2.25 -16.79
C TYR A 149 4.07 2.27 -16.45
N ALA A 150 4.59 3.45 -16.07
CA ALA A 150 5.91 3.55 -15.45
C ALA A 150 5.86 2.97 -14.03
N ILE A 151 6.88 2.19 -13.64
CA ILE A 151 7.01 1.52 -12.34
C ILE A 151 8.43 1.69 -11.78
N LEU A 152 8.60 1.68 -10.44
CA LEU A 152 9.94 1.53 -9.84
C LEU A 152 10.49 0.11 -10.12
N PRO A 153 11.76 -0.03 -10.56
CA PRO A 153 12.40 -1.32 -10.79
C PRO A 153 12.40 -2.21 -9.55
#